data_AF-A0AA92BZ13-F1
#
_entry.id   AF-A0AA92BZ13-F1
#
_cell.length_a   1.000
_cell.length_b   1.000
_cell.length_c   1.000
_cell.angle_alpha   90.00
_cell.angle_beta   90.00
_cell.angle_gamma   90.00
#
_symmetry.space_group_name_H-M   'P 1'
#
loop_
_entity.id
_entity.type
_entity.pdbx_description
1 polymer ?
#
loop_
_entity_poly.entity_id
_entity_poly.type
_entity_poly.pdbx_seq_one_letter_code
_entity_poly.pdbx_strand_id
1 'polypeptide(L)' 'MPVLTVSISPEQAAKMHEAVACGAYASSSEVVRAALKLWAETQQRDKGGFVERRKMDSEAVNVAELYAFHNTQRR' A
#
# COMPACT_ATOMS: atom_id res chain seq x y z
N MET A 1 3.02 -20.48 -15.39
CA MET A 1 2.45 -19.60 -14.35
C MET A 1 1.94 -20.46 -13.21
N PRO A 2 2.22 -20.15 -11.94
CA PRO A 2 1.65 -20.88 -10.81
C PRO A 2 0.13 -20.63 -10.72
N VAL A 3 -0.61 -21.64 -10.28
CA VAL A 3 -2.06 -21.58 -10.04
C VAL A 3 -2.33 -21.46 -8.55
N LEU A 4 -3.30 -20.61 -8.19
CA LEU A 4 -3.66 -20.34 -6.79
C LEU A 4 -5.19 -20.39 -6.66
N THR A 5 -5.68 -21.03 -5.62
CA THR A 5 -7.10 -21.03 -5.24
C THR A 5 -7.29 -20.03 -4.11
N VAL A 6 -8.24 -19.12 -4.27
CA VAL A 6 -8.55 -18.06 -3.29
C VAL A 6 -10.05 -18.01 -3.04
N SER A 7 -10.43 -17.66 -1.81
CA SER A 7 -11.81 -17.35 -1.46
C SER A 7 -12.03 -15.85 -1.51
N ILE A 8 -13.12 -15.42 -2.14
CA ILE A 8 -13.53 -14.01 -2.24
C ILE A 8 -15.01 -13.87 -1.89
N SER A 9 -15.45 -12.65 -1.60
CA SER A 9 -16.87 -12.45 -1.30
C SER A 9 -17.73 -12.71 -2.54
N PRO A 10 -18.99 -13.16 -2.38
CA PRO A 10 -19.89 -13.39 -3.51
C PRO A 10 -20.11 -12.13 -4.35
N GLU A 11 -20.13 -10.95 -3.72
CA GLU A 11 -20.24 -9.66 -4.40
C GLU A 11 -19.02 -9.36 -5.29
N GLN A 12 -17.81 -9.68 -4.82
CA GLN A 12 -16.60 -9.50 -5.61
C GLN A 12 -16.56 -10.47 -6.80
N ALA A 13 -17.00 -11.72 -6.59
CA ALA A 13 -17.14 -12.68 -7.67
C ALA A 13 -18.12 -12.19 -8.74
N ALA A 14 -19.27 -11.65 -8.34
CA ALA A 14 -20.26 -11.10 -9.27
C ALA A 14 -19.68 -9.98 -10.14
N LYS A 15 -18.98 -9.00 -9.53
CA LYS A 15 -18.30 -7.91 -10.27
C LYS A 15 -17.24 -8.44 -11.24
N MET A 16 -16.49 -9.47 -10.82
CA MET A 16 -15.49 -10.10 -11.69
C MET A 16 -16.15 -10.79 -12.89
N HIS A 17 -17.26 -11.49 -12.69
CA HIS A 17 -18.01 -12.13 -13.78
C HIS A 17 -18.61 -11.10 -14.75
N GLU A 18 -19.15 -9.99 -14.24
CA GLU A 18 -19.66 -8.89 -15.06
C GLU A 18 -18.56 -8.27 -15.94
N ALA A 19 -17.37 -8.03 -15.37
CA ALA A 19 -16.23 -7.47 -16.09
C ALA A 19 -15.73 -8.39 -17.24
N VAL A 20 -15.89 -9.71 -17.10
CA VAL A 20 -15.61 -10.66 -18.17
C VAL A 20 -16.76 -10.69 -19.18
N ALA A 21 -18.01 -10.68 -18.72
CA ALA A 21 -19.19 -10.72 -19.59
C ALA A 21 -19.32 -9.49 -20.49
N CYS A 22 -18.91 -8.31 -20.03
CA CYS A 22 -18.88 -7.10 -20.84
C CYS A 22 -17.68 -7.02 -21.81
N GLY A 23 -16.77 -8.00 -21.77
CA GLY A 23 -15.59 -8.08 -22.62
C GLY A 23 -14.44 -7.15 -22.20
N ALA A 24 -14.51 -6.53 -21.02
CA ALA A 24 -13.41 -5.71 -20.52
C ALA A 24 -12.16 -6.55 -20.15
N TYR A 25 -12.36 -7.83 -19.82
CA TYR A 25 -11.30 -8.79 -19.55
C TYR A 25 -11.60 -10.13 -20.24
N ALA A 26 -10.57 -10.84 -20.69
CA ALA A 26 -10.73 -12.13 -21.35
C ALA A 26 -11.00 -13.28 -20.36
N SER A 27 -10.63 -13.13 -19.08
CA SER A 27 -10.89 -14.14 -18.05
C SER A 27 -10.88 -13.57 -16.63
N SER A 28 -11.49 -14.29 -15.69
CA SER A 28 -11.45 -13.96 -14.25
C SER A 28 -10.01 -13.88 -13.71
N SER A 29 -9.10 -14.74 -14.17
CA SER A 29 -7.69 -14.70 -13.77
C SER A 29 -6.97 -13.43 -14.27
N GLU A 30 -7.43 -12.85 -15.37
CA GLU A 30 -6.91 -11.58 -15.87
C GLU A 30 -7.37 -10.40 -15.02
N VAL A 31 -8.64 -10.39 -14.61
CA VAL A 31 -9.18 -9.41 -13.65
C VAL A 31 -8.35 -9.39 -12.37
N VAL A 32 -8.06 -10.57 -11.81
CA VAL A 32 -7.25 -10.70 -10.59
C VAL A 32 -5.83 -10.18 -10.80
N ARG A 33 -5.19 -10.50 -11.92
CA ARG A 33 -3.85 -9.98 -12.23
C ARG A 33 -3.83 -8.45 -12.37
N ALA A 34 -4.83 -7.87 -13.04
CA ALA A 34 -4.96 -6.43 -13.17
C ALA A 34 -5.16 -5.75 -11.80
N ALA A 35 -6.02 -6.31 -10.95
CA ALA A 35 -6.26 -5.81 -9.60
C ALA A 35 -4.99 -5.86 -8.72
N LEU A 36 -4.24 -6.97 -8.77
CA LEU A 36 -2.99 -7.10 -8.03
C LEU A 36 -1.90 -6.14 -8.53
N LYS A 37 -1.84 -5.89 -9.84
CA LYS A 37 -0.95 -4.90 -10.42
C LYS A 37 -1.28 -3.49 -9.92
N LEU A 38 -2.56 -3.10 -9.97
CA LEU A 38 -3.03 -1.81 -9.45
C LEU A 38 -2.71 -1.66 -7.96
N TRP A 39 -2.95 -2.71 -7.17
CA TRP A 39 -2.61 -2.70 -5.75
C TRP A 39 -1.11 -2.52 -5.51
N ALA A 40 -0.26 -3.22 -6.26
CA ALA A 40 1.19 -3.05 -6.16
C ALA A 40 1.66 -1.64 -6.53
N GLU A 41 1.03 -1.00 -7.53
CA GLU A 41 1.30 0.40 -7.89
C GLU A 41 0.88 1.36 -6.78
N THR A 42 -0.30 1.18 -6.18
CA THR A 42 -0.76 1.97 -5.02
C THR A 42 0.18 1.82 -3.83
N GLN A 43 0.59 0.60 -3.50
CA GLN A 43 1.52 0.34 -2.39
C GLN A 43 2.91 0.96 -2.64
N GLN A 44 3.37 1.08 -3.89
CA GLN A 44 4.63 1.75 -4.19
C GLN A 44 4.54 3.26 -3.98
N ARG A 45 3.40 3.86 -4.33
CA ARG A 45 3.13 5.28 -4.05
C ARG A 45 3.06 5.54 -2.54
N ASP A 46 2.39 4.66 -1.81
CA ASP A 46 2.29 4.75 -0.35
C ASP A 46 3.63 4.50 0.33
N LYS A 47 4.47 3.57 -0.15
CA LYS A 47 5.83 3.38 0.37
C LYS A 47 6.72 4.59 0.14
N GLY A 48 6.61 5.27 -1.00
CA GLY A 48 7.28 6.55 -1.23
C GLY A 48 6.86 7.61 -0.21
N GLY A 49 5.56 7.76 0.03
CA GLY A 49 5.04 8.68 1.04
C GLY A 49 5.33 8.26 2.49
N PHE A 50 5.40 6.96 2.79
CA PHE A 50 5.63 6.43 4.13
C PHE A 50 7.12 6.47 4.52
N VAL A 51 8.02 6.22 3.57
CA VAL A 51 9.47 6.39 3.75
C VAL A 51 9.82 7.89 3.89
N GLU A 52 9.24 8.75 3.06
CA GLU A 52 9.47 10.20 3.17
C GLU A 52 8.92 10.78 4.47
N ARG A 53 7.72 10.33 4.90
CA ARG A 53 7.13 10.73 6.18
C ARG A 53 7.97 10.26 7.37
N ARG A 54 8.55 9.05 7.33
CA ARG A 54 9.50 8.59 8.36
C ARG A 54 10.81 9.38 8.35
N LYS A 55 11.33 9.77 7.18
CA LYS A 55 12.53 10.63 7.11
C LYS A 55 12.27 12.01 7.70
N MET A 56 11.14 12.61 7.36
CA MET A 56 10.72 13.92 7.90
C MET A 56 10.47 13.87 9.42
N ASP A 57 9.92 12.77 9.93
CA ASP A 57 9.75 12.52 11.37
C ASP A 57 11.09 12.23 12.09
N SER A 58 12.06 11.64 11.39
CA SER A 58 13.42 11.41 11.89
C SER A 58 14.30 12.66 11.89
N GLU A 59 14.00 13.64 11.04
CA GLU A 59 14.71 14.93 10.95
C GLU A 59 14.06 16.01 11.84
N ALA A 60 12.82 15.78 12.28
CA ALA A 60 12.20 16.54 13.34
C ALA A 60 12.93 16.23 14.66
N VAL A 61 13.88 17.08 15.02
CA VAL A 61 14.62 17.03 16.28
C VAL A 61 13.64 16.83 17.43
N ASN A 62 13.77 15.72 18.16
CA ASN A 62 12.90 15.42 19.28
C ASN A 62 13.08 16.53 20.33
N VAL A 63 12.01 17.28 20.60
CA VAL A 63 12.05 18.43 21.51
C VAL A 63 12.54 18.02 22.90
N ALA A 64 12.25 16.80 23.35
CA ALA A 64 12.74 16.28 24.63
C ALA A 64 14.27 16.07 24.63
N GLU A 65 14.85 15.61 23.52
CA GLU A 65 16.32 15.51 23.37
C GLU A 65 16.97 16.90 23.31
N LEU A 66 16.33 17.86 22.61
CA LEU A 66 16.81 19.24 22.55
C LEU A 66 16.86 19.90 23.94
N TYR A 67 15.81 19.71 24.75
CA TYR A 67 15.79 20.21 26.14
C TYR A 67 16.78 19.47 27.05
N ALA A 68 16.94 18.15 26.87
CA ALA A 68 17.92 17.37 27.64
C ALA A 68 19.35 17.87 27.39
N PHE A 69 19.70 18.17 26.14
CA PHE A 69 21.01 18.73 25.78
C PHE A 69 21.22 20.15 26.33
N HIS A 70 20.17 20.98 26.36
CA HIS A 70 20.28 22.35 26.87
C HIS A 70 20.39 22.43 28.41
N ASN A 71 19.81 21.46 29.12
CA ASN A 71 19.91 21.36 30.58
C ASN A 71 21.27 20.83 31.06
N THR A 72 21.96 20.01 30.26
CA THR A 72 23.31 19.53 30.60
C THR A 72 24.41 20.58 30.41
N GLN A 73 24.15 21.62 29.61
CA GLN A 73 25.07 22.75 29.36
C GLN A 73 24.97 23.87 30.42
N ARG A 74 23.95 23.87 31.29
CA ARG A 74 23.74 24.91 32.33
C ARG A 74 24.15 24.50 33.74
N ARG A 75 25.02 23.50 33.89
CA ARG A 75 25.54 23.05 35.18
C ARG A 75 27.03 23.31 35.31
#